data_AF-A0A848LJA4-F1
#
_entry.id   AF-A0A848LJA4-F1
#
_cell.length_a   1.000
_cell.length_b   1.000
_cell.length_c   1.000
_cell.angle_alpha   90.00
_cell.angle_beta   90.00
_cell.angle_gamma   90.00
#
_symmetry.space_group_name_H-M   'P 1'
#
loop_
_entity.id
_entity.type
_entity.pdbx_description
1 polymer ?
#
loop_
_entity_poly.entity_id
_entity_poly.type
_entity_poly.pdbx_seq_one_letter_code
_entity_poly.pdbx_strand_id
1 'polypeptide(L)'
;MEDLESPTPSLSTASWEVEAGGPLRHVRAIDPAQGELRELRRSLDLHQSLLHQLQDPGFAPGMVDFPRQLLVRFDVPTSGDEGELRWERLDVVLADAAVLTVEPRPMPLVERARARFLHREHPGGLDRFLSVLAEEVVEEFGAKWSALRKELQGGETSTPKASASALGTLGKAHADLVELRRGLQPALECFAQLSRGNSQRLGKVATAELRAWHDRLKGLCGSVEQLHEHFTGLSEQAGARGTELSAESPEVIEAAIALGERRLHRMTVAHSVTAFIGGLAVSFGAVAMSWTAGPWTHVLNQSQAHLLGSLAFPIGFIILIVGKGELFTENFFVPVTGVMGGRGKVRDLLVLWSSTLGFNLVGAVVFAFLISRPGVLADGARSFLVELVKEKVFVPLPVAFMKAIFAGWLMTMLTWLLLAARGQGSRMLIIWMMGFLISAGHFNHVVISAAEVFMGMGLGAPITVGQWARLNFLPALLGNLVGGIVFVTLLGYVQAHSLRRSERKQKAGSRHQQA
;
A
#
# COMPACT_ATOMS: atom_id res chain seq x y z
N MET A 1 64.16 -0.53 14.06
CA MET A 1 63.34 0.65 14.41
C MET A 1 62.62 1.01 13.12
N GLU A 2 61.48 0.38 12.87
CA GLU A 2 60.16 0.87 13.34
C GLU A 2 59.85 2.22 12.69
N ASP A 3 58.76 2.43 11.97
CA ASP A 3 57.71 1.54 11.50
C ASP A 3 57.17 2.17 10.22
N LEU A 4 56.94 1.33 9.21
CA LEU A 4 56.20 1.67 8.00
C LEU A 4 54.73 1.85 8.38
N GLU A 5 54.28 3.09 8.62
CA GLU A 5 52.87 3.42 8.46
C GLU A 5 52.51 3.26 6.98
N SER A 6 52.04 2.07 6.61
CA SER A 6 51.35 1.85 5.35
C SER A 6 50.08 2.71 5.34
N PRO A 7 49.82 3.52 4.30
CA PRO A 7 48.56 4.24 4.20
C PRO A 7 47.45 3.22 4.02
N THR A 8 46.58 3.08 5.01
CA THR A 8 45.30 2.38 4.81
C THR A 8 44.49 3.25 3.83
N PRO A 9 44.08 2.73 2.65
CA PRO A 9 43.25 3.51 1.75
C PRO A 9 41.92 3.81 2.45
N SER A 10 41.63 5.08 2.67
CA SER A 10 40.34 5.52 3.23
C SER A 10 39.26 5.33 2.17
N LEU A 11 38.54 4.22 2.24
CA LEU A 11 37.33 3.97 1.46
C LEU A 11 36.23 4.93 1.94
N SER A 12 36.12 6.10 1.32
CA SER A 12 35.06 7.09 1.57
C SER A 12 34.62 7.67 0.23
N THR A 13 33.69 7.00 -0.44
CA THR A 13 32.97 7.50 -1.61
C THR A 13 31.48 7.19 -1.42
N ALA A 14 30.61 7.99 -2.05
CA ALA A 14 29.16 7.94 -1.82
C ALA A 14 28.48 6.60 -2.17
N SER A 15 29.17 5.67 -2.85
CA SER A 15 28.65 4.36 -3.25
C SER A 15 29.05 3.20 -2.33
N TRP A 16 29.92 3.43 -1.34
CA TRP A 16 30.15 2.45 -0.27
C TRP A 16 30.36 3.06 1.11
N GLU A 17 29.83 2.37 2.11
CA GLU A 17 29.97 2.70 3.53
C GLU A 17 30.95 1.73 4.18
N VAL A 18 31.97 2.26 4.84
CA VAL A 18 32.95 1.46 5.62
C VAL A 18 32.81 1.77 7.09
N GLU A 19 32.48 0.75 7.87
CA GLU A 19 32.31 0.90 9.31
C GLU A 19 33.40 0.07 10.03
N ALA A 20 34.22 0.78 10.82
CA ALA A 20 35.30 0.20 11.61
C ALA A 20 34.81 0.00 13.05
N GLY A 21 34.58 -1.26 13.45
CA GLY A 21 34.13 -1.61 14.80
C GLY A 21 34.93 -2.72 15.48
N GLY A 22 36.05 -3.16 14.89
CA GLY A 22 36.89 -4.27 15.37
C GLY A 22 37.93 -4.73 14.33
N PRO A 23 38.55 -5.92 14.49
CA PRO A 23 39.56 -6.44 13.54
C PRO A 23 39.00 -6.80 12.14
N LEU A 24 37.67 -6.77 11.96
CA LEU A 24 36.97 -7.02 10.71
C LEU A 24 36.32 -5.73 10.19
N ARG A 25 36.51 -5.40 8.91
CA ARG A 25 35.89 -4.25 8.23
C ARG A 25 34.60 -4.68 7.52
N HIS A 26 33.47 -4.06 7.84
CA HIS A 26 32.26 -4.22 7.02
C HIS A 26 32.23 -3.14 5.95
N VAL A 27 32.07 -3.55 4.70
CA VAL A 27 31.96 -2.67 3.55
C VAL A 27 30.64 -2.96 2.86
N ARG A 28 29.81 -1.95 2.71
CA ARG A 28 28.56 -2.04 1.95
C ARG A 28 28.72 -1.30 0.65
N ALA A 29 28.36 -1.90 -0.48
CA ALA A 29 28.36 -1.28 -1.79
C ALA A 29 26.97 -1.34 -2.43
N ILE A 30 26.48 -0.20 -2.93
CA ILE A 30 25.17 -0.09 -3.59
C ILE A 30 25.39 0.21 -5.07
N ASP A 31 24.90 -0.68 -5.93
CA ASP A 31 25.04 -0.65 -7.38
C ASP A 31 26.43 -0.15 -7.86
N PRO A 32 27.53 -0.78 -7.40
CA PRO A 32 28.85 -0.22 -7.62
C PRO A 32 29.26 -0.35 -9.09
N ALA A 33 29.70 0.77 -9.68
CA ALA A 33 30.19 0.79 -11.05
C ALA A 33 31.43 -0.12 -11.23
N GLN A 34 31.80 -0.45 -12.48
CA GLN A 34 32.97 -1.32 -12.71
C GLN A 34 34.28 -0.76 -12.14
N GLY A 35 34.46 0.56 -12.15
CA GLY A 35 35.65 1.21 -11.58
C GLY A 35 35.71 1.09 -10.06
N GLU A 36 34.55 1.16 -9.42
CA GLU A 36 34.34 1.09 -7.99
C GLU A 36 34.63 -0.29 -7.41
N LEU A 37 34.14 -1.34 -8.08
CA LEU A 37 34.46 -2.72 -7.70
C LEU A 37 35.95 -3.04 -7.88
N ARG A 38 36.65 -2.41 -8.85
CA ARG A 38 38.11 -2.53 -9.01
C ARG A 38 38.87 -1.86 -7.87
N GLU A 39 38.33 -0.77 -7.31
CA GLU A 39 38.90 -0.10 -6.14
C GLU A 39 38.71 -0.94 -4.88
N LEU A 40 37.50 -1.45 -4.65
CA LEU A 40 37.22 -2.40 -3.57
C LEU A 40 38.11 -3.64 -3.65
N ARG A 41 38.34 -4.18 -4.86
CA ARG A 41 39.27 -5.28 -5.07
C ARG A 41 40.68 -4.96 -4.53
N ARG A 42 41.21 -3.77 -4.85
CA ARG A 42 42.56 -3.37 -4.39
C ARG A 42 42.60 -3.15 -2.88
N SER A 43 41.54 -2.56 -2.32
CA SER A 43 41.46 -2.22 -0.90
C SER A 43 41.18 -3.41 0.02
N LEU A 44 40.48 -4.43 -0.49
CA LEU A 44 40.06 -5.63 0.26
C LEU A 44 40.76 -6.92 -0.22
N ASP A 45 41.77 -6.80 -1.08
CA ASP A 45 42.53 -7.92 -1.70
C ASP A 45 41.66 -8.99 -2.36
N LEU A 46 40.61 -8.58 -3.08
CA LEU A 46 39.65 -9.53 -3.68
C LEU A 46 40.25 -10.29 -4.87
N HIS A 47 39.88 -11.57 -5.01
CA HIS A 47 40.33 -12.42 -6.12
C HIS A 47 39.84 -11.86 -7.47
N GLN A 48 40.67 -11.90 -8.52
CA GLN A 48 40.33 -11.29 -9.82
C GLN A 48 39.06 -11.86 -10.44
N SER A 49 38.87 -13.18 -10.37
CA SER A 49 37.68 -13.84 -10.91
C SER A 49 36.42 -13.58 -10.08
N LEU A 50 36.54 -13.16 -8.82
CA LEU A 50 35.40 -12.81 -7.97
C LEU A 50 34.71 -11.54 -8.51
N LEU A 51 35.49 -10.58 -9.00
CA LEU A 51 34.97 -9.37 -9.64
C LEU A 51 34.07 -9.70 -10.84
N HIS A 52 34.46 -10.68 -11.65
CA HIS A 52 33.67 -11.13 -12.78
C HIS A 52 32.34 -11.75 -12.33
N GLN A 53 32.33 -12.53 -11.24
CA GLN A 53 31.09 -13.10 -10.69
C GLN A 53 30.17 -12.02 -10.09
N LEU A 54 30.72 -11.00 -9.43
CA LEU A 54 29.96 -9.84 -8.95
C LEU A 54 29.38 -8.99 -10.09
N GLN A 55 29.93 -9.09 -11.30
CA GLN A 55 29.42 -8.36 -12.45
C GLN A 55 28.52 -9.20 -13.35
N ASP A 56 28.48 -10.51 -13.15
CA ASP A 56 27.68 -11.42 -13.96
C ASP A 56 26.21 -11.36 -13.51
N PRO A 57 25.30 -10.80 -14.34
CA PRO A 57 23.87 -10.80 -14.05
C PRO A 57 23.25 -12.21 -14.15
N GLY A 58 23.89 -13.14 -14.86
CA GLY A 58 23.42 -14.51 -15.05
C GLY A 58 23.92 -15.50 -13.98
N PHE A 59 24.78 -15.08 -13.05
CA PHE A 59 25.24 -15.97 -11.98
C PHE A 59 24.11 -16.21 -10.96
N ALA A 60 23.65 -17.47 -10.91
CA ALA A 60 22.53 -17.90 -10.08
C ALA A 60 22.90 -17.92 -8.58
N PRO A 61 21.90 -17.90 -7.67
CA PRO A 61 22.13 -18.04 -6.24
C PRO A 61 22.92 -19.30 -5.89
N GLY A 62 24.02 -19.10 -5.17
CA GLY A 62 24.96 -20.16 -4.87
C GLY A 62 26.17 -19.67 -4.07
N MET A 63 27.07 -20.61 -3.78
CA MET A 63 28.33 -20.36 -3.09
C MET A 63 29.50 -20.72 -3.99
N VAL A 64 30.47 -19.81 -4.10
CA VAL A 64 31.69 -20.03 -4.87
C VAL A 64 32.90 -19.76 -4.00
N ASP A 65 33.71 -20.82 -3.83
CA ASP A 65 34.97 -20.75 -3.12
C ASP A 65 36.05 -20.13 -4.01
N PHE A 66 36.73 -19.12 -3.47
CA PHE A 66 37.93 -18.51 -4.03
C PHE A 66 39.10 -18.70 -3.06
N PRO A 67 40.36 -18.54 -3.51
CA PRO A 67 41.50 -18.57 -2.59
C PRO A 67 41.32 -17.55 -1.45
N ARG A 68 41.10 -18.06 -0.22
CA ARG A 68 40.89 -17.27 1.01
C ARG A 68 39.61 -16.41 1.02
N GLN A 69 38.69 -16.63 0.08
CA GLN A 69 37.46 -15.85 -0.04
C GLN A 69 36.27 -16.74 -0.36
N LEU A 70 35.09 -16.41 0.16
CA LEU A 70 33.84 -17.08 -0.19
C LEU A 70 32.86 -16.04 -0.71
N LEU A 71 32.36 -16.24 -1.93
CA LEU A 71 31.23 -15.48 -2.44
C LEU A 71 29.96 -16.29 -2.17
N VAL A 72 28.99 -15.64 -1.53
CA VAL A 72 27.65 -16.18 -1.33
C VAL A 72 26.64 -15.25 -1.99
N ARG A 73 25.84 -15.78 -2.91
CA ARG A 73 24.75 -15.06 -3.57
C ARG A 73 23.40 -15.53 -3.06
N PHE A 74 22.59 -14.57 -2.62
CA PHE A 74 21.21 -14.77 -2.22
C PHE A 74 20.25 -14.08 -3.18
N ASP A 75 19.09 -14.69 -3.35
CA ASP A 75 17.90 -13.99 -3.81
C ASP A 75 17.04 -13.71 -2.57
N VAL A 76 16.95 -12.44 -2.21
CA VAL A 76 16.22 -11.97 -1.04
C VAL A 76 14.84 -11.50 -1.52
N PRO A 77 13.75 -11.98 -0.91
CA PRO A 77 12.43 -11.49 -1.25
C PRO A 77 12.26 -10.06 -0.71
N THR A 78 11.88 -9.12 -1.55
CA THR A 78 11.56 -7.75 -1.18
C THR A 78 10.13 -7.42 -1.59
N SER A 79 9.46 -6.54 -0.83
CA SER A 79 8.17 -6.00 -1.22
C SER A 79 8.36 -4.77 -2.09
N GLY A 80 7.88 -4.79 -3.33
CA GLY A 80 7.81 -3.62 -4.19
C GLY A 80 6.77 -2.59 -3.73
N ASP A 81 6.76 -1.42 -4.37
CA ASP A 81 5.91 -0.26 -4.02
C ASP A 81 4.39 -0.56 -4.10
N GLU A 82 4.00 -1.60 -4.83
CA GLU A 82 2.60 -2.06 -4.96
C GLU A 82 2.33 -3.41 -4.27
N GLY A 83 3.24 -3.88 -3.41
CA GLY A 83 3.12 -5.18 -2.74
C GLY A 83 3.48 -6.39 -3.62
N GLU A 84 4.01 -6.18 -4.82
CA GLU A 84 4.63 -7.22 -5.64
C GLU A 84 5.82 -7.85 -4.90
N LEU A 85 5.87 -9.17 -4.86
CA LEU A 85 7.04 -9.90 -4.37
C LEU A 85 8.13 -9.82 -5.45
N ARG A 86 9.25 -9.18 -5.14
CA ARG A 86 10.42 -9.13 -6.02
C ARG A 86 11.55 -9.92 -5.40
N TRP A 87 12.39 -10.52 -6.23
CA TRP A 87 13.61 -11.17 -5.79
C TRP A 87 14.77 -10.26 -6.12
N GLU A 88 15.46 -9.81 -5.09
CA GLU A 88 16.64 -8.96 -5.25
C GLU A 88 17.89 -9.71 -4.86
N ARG A 89 18.90 -9.52 -5.69
CA ARG A 89 20.20 -10.14 -5.52
C ARG A 89 20.94 -9.46 -4.37
N LEU A 90 21.46 -10.26 -3.45
CA LEU A 90 22.41 -9.82 -2.42
C LEU A 90 23.66 -10.69 -2.53
N ASP A 91 24.79 -10.07 -2.85
CA ASP A 91 26.09 -10.74 -2.76
C ASP A 91 26.75 -10.45 -1.43
N VAL A 92 27.26 -11.49 -0.79
CA VAL A 92 28.05 -11.41 0.42
C VAL A 92 29.39 -12.06 0.15
N VAL A 93 30.45 -11.26 0.20
CA VAL A 93 31.83 -11.72 0.05
C VAL A 93 32.47 -11.76 1.42
N LEU A 94 32.93 -12.96 1.78
CA LEU A 94 33.68 -13.22 2.99
C LEU A 94 35.16 -13.22 2.62
N ALA A 95 35.91 -12.27 3.15
CA ALA A 95 37.36 -12.17 3.03
C ALA A 95 38.00 -12.15 4.43
N ASP A 96 39.31 -12.40 4.50
CA ASP A 96 40.03 -12.63 5.76
C ASP A 96 39.88 -11.52 6.81
N ALA A 97 39.75 -10.27 6.39
CA ALA A 97 39.62 -9.11 7.28
C ALA A 97 38.44 -8.20 6.89
N ALA A 98 37.58 -8.64 5.97
CA ALA A 98 36.48 -7.83 5.49
C ALA A 98 35.27 -8.66 5.06
N VAL A 99 34.11 -8.06 5.26
CA VAL A 99 32.84 -8.55 4.73
C VAL A 99 32.32 -7.49 3.78
N LEU A 100 32.16 -7.86 2.51
CA LEU A 100 31.61 -6.97 1.50
C LEU A 100 30.18 -7.42 1.16
N THR A 101 29.20 -6.54 1.38
CA THR A 101 27.84 -6.69 0.89
C THR A 101 27.68 -5.87 -0.39
N VAL A 102 27.20 -6.49 -1.47
CA VAL A 102 26.87 -5.80 -2.72
C VAL A 102 25.38 -5.95 -2.99
N GLU A 103 24.69 -4.81 -3.02
CA GLU A 103 23.25 -4.71 -3.21
C GLU A 103 22.96 -3.87 -4.48
N PRO A 104 21.94 -4.20 -5.29
CA PRO A 104 21.56 -3.41 -6.46
C PRO A 104 20.84 -2.10 -6.10
N ARG A 105 20.27 -2.01 -4.90
CA ARG A 105 19.63 -0.81 -4.34
C ARG A 105 19.50 -0.96 -2.82
N PRO A 106 19.20 0.11 -2.07
CA PRO A 106 18.99 0.00 -0.64
C PRO A 106 17.80 -0.92 -0.31
N MET A 107 18.06 -2.03 0.38
CA MET A 107 17.03 -2.98 0.78
C MET A 107 16.63 -2.80 2.26
N PRO A 108 15.37 -2.49 2.59
CA PRO A 108 14.94 -2.22 3.97
C PRO A 108 15.23 -3.37 4.95
N LEU A 109 15.14 -4.62 4.49
CA LEU A 109 15.45 -5.80 5.30
C LEU A 109 16.94 -5.84 5.67
N VAL A 110 17.82 -5.53 4.72
CA VAL A 110 19.28 -5.45 4.96
C VAL A 110 19.63 -4.24 5.81
N GLU A 111 18.93 -3.12 5.64
CA GLU A 111 19.11 -1.92 6.47
C GLU A 111 18.70 -2.15 7.93
N ARG A 112 17.59 -2.84 8.20
CA ARG A 112 17.21 -3.21 9.56
C ARG A 112 18.21 -4.20 10.16
N ALA A 113 18.65 -5.18 9.37
CA ALA A 113 19.69 -6.10 9.81
C ALA A 113 20.99 -5.38 10.15
N ARG A 114 21.36 -4.39 9.35
CA ARG A 114 22.51 -3.50 9.59
C ARG A 114 22.31 -2.65 10.85
N ALA A 115 21.17 -2.00 11.00
CA ALA A 115 20.88 -1.15 12.17
C ALA A 115 20.92 -1.95 13.48
N ARG A 116 20.35 -3.17 13.49
CA ARG A 116 20.41 -4.09 14.63
C ARG A 116 21.82 -4.62 14.88
N PHE A 117 22.60 -4.89 13.84
CA PHE A 117 24.01 -5.22 13.97
C PHE A 117 24.80 -4.10 14.67
N LEU A 118 24.48 -2.83 14.38
CA LEU A 118 25.20 -1.67 14.93
C LEU A 118 24.83 -1.28 16.36
N HIS A 119 23.66 -1.70 16.88
CA HIS A 119 23.06 -1.05 18.05
C HIS A 119 23.47 -1.52 19.48
N ARG A 120 24.38 -2.50 19.75
CA ARG A 120 25.05 -2.66 21.10
C ARG A 120 26.07 -3.81 21.35
N GLU A 121 27.05 -3.47 22.20
CA GLU A 121 27.80 -4.11 23.33
C GLU A 121 28.49 -5.51 23.29
N HIS A 122 28.53 -6.26 22.19
CA HIS A 122 29.33 -7.51 22.14
C HIS A 122 30.28 -7.59 20.93
N PRO A 123 31.53 -8.08 21.11
CA PRO A 123 32.48 -8.29 20.02
C PRO A 123 32.10 -9.56 19.25
N GLY A 124 31.25 -9.42 18.23
CA GLY A 124 30.89 -10.51 17.31
C GLY A 124 31.05 -10.04 15.88
N GLY A 125 31.67 -10.86 15.03
CA GLY A 125 31.97 -10.54 13.64
C GLY A 125 30.87 -10.99 12.69
N LEU A 126 31.28 -11.54 11.54
CA LEU A 126 30.44 -12.03 10.44
C LEU A 126 29.23 -12.89 10.88
N ASP A 127 29.34 -13.60 12.01
CA ASP A 127 28.25 -14.38 12.62
C ASP A 127 27.01 -13.56 12.85
N ARG A 128 27.19 -12.34 13.34
CA ARG A 128 26.10 -11.56 13.86
C ARG A 128 25.28 -10.93 12.75
N PHE A 129 25.91 -10.44 11.69
CA PHE A 129 25.18 -9.80 10.60
C PHE A 129 24.30 -10.80 9.85
N LEU A 130 24.82 -12.00 9.53
CA LEU A 130 24.04 -13.06 8.91
C LEU A 130 22.96 -13.60 9.87
N SER A 131 23.22 -13.64 11.19
CA SER A 131 22.19 -13.92 12.22
C SER A 131 21.02 -12.98 12.11
N VAL A 132 21.33 -11.69 12.14
CA VAL A 132 20.32 -10.65 12.24
C VAL A 132 19.57 -10.57 10.91
N LEU A 133 20.26 -10.72 9.78
CA LEU A 133 19.62 -10.82 8.47
C LEU A 133 18.63 -11.99 8.42
N ALA A 134 19.02 -13.16 8.93
CA ALA A 134 18.16 -14.32 8.96
C ALA A 134 17.01 -14.18 9.96
N GLU A 135 17.24 -13.59 11.13
CA GLU A 135 16.20 -13.25 12.11
C GLU A 135 15.18 -12.29 11.51
N GLU A 136 15.64 -11.25 10.80
CA GLU A 136 14.78 -10.30 10.11
C GLU A 136 13.93 -10.98 9.02
N VAL A 137 14.50 -11.91 8.24
CA VAL A 137 13.75 -12.73 7.28
C VAL A 137 12.69 -13.60 8.00
N VAL A 138 13.05 -14.25 9.11
CA VAL A 138 12.11 -15.10 9.86
C VAL A 138 11.01 -14.27 10.52
N GLU A 139 11.32 -13.11 11.09
CA GLU A 139 10.38 -12.22 11.76
C GLU A 139 9.43 -11.57 10.76
N GLU A 140 9.98 -10.97 9.70
CA GLU A 140 9.18 -10.25 8.69
C GLU A 140 8.15 -11.16 8.04
N PHE A 141 8.55 -12.38 7.71
CA PHE A 141 7.68 -13.25 6.96
C PHE A 141 6.94 -14.31 7.80
N GLY A 142 7.50 -14.74 8.93
CA GLY A 142 6.84 -15.69 9.84
C GLY A 142 5.48 -15.19 10.36
N ALA A 143 5.37 -13.88 10.62
CA ALA A 143 4.10 -13.25 11.01
C ALA A 143 3.08 -13.25 9.86
N LYS A 144 3.52 -12.91 8.64
CA LYS A 144 2.71 -12.88 7.41
C LYS A 144 2.17 -14.28 7.07
N TRP A 145 3.02 -15.32 7.13
CA TRP A 145 2.59 -16.71 6.91
C TRP A 145 1.64 -17.25 7.97
N SER A 146 1.84 -16.87 9.23
CA SER A 146 0.95 -17.29 10.33
C SER A 146 -0.45 -16.70 10.20
N ALA A 147 -0.55 -15.43 9.75
CA ALA A 147 -1.82 -14.78 9.45
C ALA A 147 -2.52 -15.43 8.25
N LEU A 148 -1.80 -15.65 7.14
CA LEU A 148 -2.31 -16.29 5.93
C LEU A 148 -2.81 -17.72 6.19
N ARG A 149 -2.10 -18.47 7.04
CA ARG A 149 -2.54 -19.82 7.46
C ARG A 149 -3.86 -19.79 8.21
N LYS A 150 -4.04 -18.83 9.13
CA LYS A 150 -5.29 -18.68 9.91
C LYS A 150 -6.46 -18.31 9.01
N GLU A 151 -6.25 -17.43 8.03
CA GLU A 151 -7.29 -17.09 7.04
C GLU A 151 -7.69 -18.29 6.18
N LEU A 152 -6.72 -19.08 5.69
CA LEU A 152 -6.99 -20.28 4.90
C LEU A 152 -7.64 -21.43 5.70
N GLN A 153 -7.39 -21.50 7.01
CA GLN A 153 -7.99 -22.49 7.90
C GLN A 153 -9.37 -22.07 8.44
N GLY A 154 -9.68 -20.77 8.48
CA GLY A 154 -10.92 -20.22 9.05
C GLY A 154 -12.07 -19.99 8.06
N GLY A 155 -11.90 -20.29 6.77
CA GLY A 155 -12.87 -19.94 5.74
C GLY A 155 -13.93 -21.01 5.46
N GLU A 156 -15.17 -20.78 5.93
CA GLU A 156 -16.38 -21.20 5.20
C GLU A 156 -16.49 -20.41 3.89
N THR A 157 -15.65 -20.71 2.90
CA THR A 157 -15.82 -20.17 1.54
C THR A 157 -15.56 -21.25 0.49
N SER A 158 -16.58 -21.41 -0.35
CA SER A 158 -16.80 -22.33 -1.45
C SER A 158 -15.74 -22.31 -2.58
N THR A 159 -14.54 -22.85 -2.33
CA THR A 159 -13.61 -23.29 -3.40
C THR A 159 -12.93 -24.61 -3.03
N PRO A 160 -13.50 -25.78 -3.40
CA PRO A 160 -13.13 -27.07 -2.77
C PRO A 160 -11.87 -27.77 -3.31
N LYS A 161 -11.09 -27.22 -4.24
CA LYS A 161 -9.94 -27.94 -4.84
C LYS A 161 -8.59 -27.22 -4.78
N ALA A 162 -8.55 -25.94 -4.43
CA ALA A 162 -7.32 -25.17 -4.28
C ALA A 162 -6.69 -25.30 -2.87
N SER A 163 -7.46 -25.74 -1.87
CA SER A 163 -7.03 -25.65 -0.47
C SER A 163 -5.94 -26.66 -0.10
N ALA A 164 -6.00 -27.92 -0.54
CA ALA A 164 -5.06 -28.95 -0.07
C ALA A 164 -3.61 -28.74 -0.56
N SER A 165 -3.43 -28.36 -1.83
CA SER A 165 -2.11 -28.09 -2.42
C SER A 165 -1.47 -26.84 -1.82
N ALA A 166 -2.22 -25.73 -1.77
CA ALA A 166 -1.75 -24.48 -1.18
C ALA A 166 -1.49 -24.61 0.33
N LEU A 167 -2.33 -25.33 1.07
CA LEU A 167 -2.09 -25.66 2.49
C LEU A 167 -0.86 -26.57 2.66
N GLY A 168 -0.60 -27.47 1.71
CA GLY A 168 0.60 -28.30 1.66
C GLY A 168 1.88 -27.48 1.44
N THR A 169 1.90 -26.62 0.43
CA THR A 169 3.03 -25.72 0.15
C THR A 169 3.24 -24.71 1.28
N LEU A 170 2.17 -24.20 1.89
CA LEU A 170 2.27 -23.31 3.05
C LEU A 170 2.74 -24.04 4.31
N GLY A 171 2.36 -25.31 4.48
CA GLY A 171 2.90 -26.20 5.49
C GLY A 171 4.40 -26.44 5.30
N LYS A 172 4.85 -26.64 4.05
CA LYS A 172 6.25 -26.78 3.69
C LYS A 172 7.04 -25.48 3.94
N ALA A 173 6.55 -24.33 3.47
CA ALA A 173 7.18 -23.03 3.73
C ALA A 173 7.33 -22.74 5.25
N HIS A 174 6.31 -23.10 6.03
CA HIS A 174 6.39 -22.99 7.49
C HIS A 174 7.40 -23.95 8.11
N ALA A 175 7.49 -25.20 7.63
CA ALA A 175 8.51 -26.14 8.06
C ALA A 175 9.93 -25.64 7.69
N ASP A 176 10.12 -25.13 6.47
CA ASP A 176 11.36 -24.55 5.98
C ASP A 176 11.80 -23.36 6.86
N LEU A 177 10.87 -22.48 7.29
CA LEU A 177 11.14 -21.39 8.23
C LEU A 177 11.55 -21.87 9.62
N VAL A 178 10.84 -22.85 10.17
CA VAL A 178 11.17 -23.44 11.48
C VAL A 178 12.54 -24.11 11.43
N GLU A 179 12.85 -24.78 10.34
CA GLU A 179 14.14 -25.41 10.09
C GLU A 179 15.27 -24.39 9.85
N LEU A 180 15.01 -23.30 9.14
CA LEU A 180 15.95 -22.19 8.97
C LEU A 180 16.27 -21.55 10.32
N ARG A 181 15.26 -21.34 11.16
CA ARG A 181 15.43 -20.85 12.53
C ARG A 181 16.22 -21.82 13.41
N ARG A 182 16.03 -23.14 13.27
CA ARG A 182 16.80 -24.16 14.01
C ARG A 182 18.24 -24.28 13.52
N GLY A 183 18.47 -24.17 12.22
CA GLY A 183 19.79 -24.18 11.60
C GLY A 183 20.59 -22.89 11.80
N LEU A 184 19.95 -21.84 12.34
CA LEU A 184 20.61 -20.58 12.65
C LEU A 184 21.74 -20.80 13.67
N GLN A 185 21.46 -21.47 14.77
CA GLN A 185 22.38 -21.53 15.90
C GLN A 185 23.72 -22.26 15.60
N PRO A 186 23.75 -23.41 14.89
CA PRO A 186 25.00 -24.03 14.45
C PRO A 186 25.81 -23.20 13.44
N ALA A 187 25.12 -22.53 12.50
CA ALA A 187 25.77 -21.63 11.55
C ALA A 187 26.40 -20.44 12.28
N LEU A 188 25.70 -19.86 13.27
CA LEU A 188 26.19 -18.78 14.12
C LEU A 188 27.41 -19.17 14.95
N GLU A 189 27.45 -20.38 15.49
CA GLU A 189 28.62 -20.90 16.19
C GLU A 189 29.83 -21.06 15.25
N CYS A 190 29.62 -21.50 14.00
CA CYS A 190 30.67 -21.58 12.99
C CYS A 190 31.24 -20.21 12.60
N PHE A 191 30.37 -19.22 12.43
CA PHE A 191 30.79 -17.86 12.14
C PHE A 191 31.42 -17.16 13.35
N ALA A 192 30.99 -17.50 14.57
CA ALA A 192 31.56 -16.95 15.79
C ALA A 192 32.97 -17.51 16.02
N GLN A 193 33.27 -18.71 15.53
CA GLN A 193 34.63 -19.26 15.49
C GLN A 193 35.52 -18.49 14.51
N LEU A 194 35.00 -18.06 13.35
CA LEU A 194 35.71 -17.19 12.41
C LEU A 194 36.03 -15.81 12.98
N SER A 195 35.12 -15.24 13.77
CA SER A 195 35.33 -13.94 14.42
C SER A 195 36.23 -13.99 15.65
N ARG A 196 36.31 -15.14 16.36
CA ARG A 196 37.08 -15.30 17.60
C ARG A 196 38.49 -15.88 17.46
N GLY A 197 38.84 -16.59 16.38
CA GLY A 197 40.06 -17.39 16.38
C GLY A 197 40.76 -17.51 15.02
N ASN A 198 41.89 -16.82 14.89
CA ASN A 198 43.18 -17.21 14.27
C ASN A 198 43.23 -18.10 13.00
N SER A 199 42.13 -18.31 12.29
CA SER A 199 42.07 -19.08 11.05
C SER A 199 41.73 -18.14 9.91
N GLN A 200 42.69 -17.95 8.99
CA GLN A 200 42.56 -17.15 7.78
C GLN A 200 41.64 -17.81 6.71
N ARG A 201 40.77 -18.75 7.10
CA ARG A 201 39.91 -19.51 6.18
C ARG A 201 38.68 -20.06 6.89
N LEU A 202 37.54 -20.03 6.18
CA LEU A 202 36.38 -20.87 6.48
C LEU A 202 36.80 -22.36 6.48
N GLY A 203 36.68 -23.01 7.64
CA GLY A 203 36.92 -24.44 7.76
C GLY A 203 35.84 -25.24 7.03
N LYS A 204 36.15 -26.49 6.62
CA LYS A 204 35.22 -27.37 5.88
C LYS A 204 33.86 -27.51 6.56
N VAL A 205 33.83 -27.54 7.90
CA VAL A 205 32.61 -27.64 8.70
C VAL A 205 31.78 -26.35 8.58
N ALA A 206 32.40 -25.19 8.74
CA ALA A 206 31.73 -23.90 8.59
C ALA A 206 31.17 -23.70 7.16
N THR A 207 31.93 -24.07 6.13
CA THR A 207 31.46 -24.04 4.74
C THR A 207 30.29 -25.00 4.51
N ALA A 208 30.27 -26.17 5.15
CA ALA A 208 29.16 -27.12 5.06
C ALA A 208 27.89 -26.60 5.74
N GLU A 209 28.00 -26.01 6.93
CA GLU A 209 26.87 -25.40 7.64
C GLU A 209 26.30 -24.20 6.89
N LEU A 210 27.18 -23.34 6.34
CA LEU A 210 26.82 -22.25 5.45
C LEU A 210 26.03 -22.72 4.23
N ARG A 211 26.54 -23.76 3.55
CA ARG A 211 25.89 -24.33 2.39
C ARG A 211 24.53 -24.92 2.75
N ALA A 212 24.43 -25.65 3.85
CA ALA A 212 23.16 -26.17 4.37
C ALA A 212 22.16 -25.05 4.71
N TRP A 213 22.63 -23.94 5.27
CA TRP A 213 21.80 -22.78 5.56
C TRP A 213 21.31 -22.08 4.29
N HIS A 214 22.20 -21.91 3.29
CA HIS A 214 21.85 -21.35 1.98
C HIS A 214 20.85 -22.22 1.22
N ASP A 215 21.04 -23.53 1.20
CA ASP A 215 20.13 -24.47 0.55
C ASP A 215 18.73 -24.42 1.18
N ARG A 216 18.63 -24.25 2.50
CA ARG A 216 17.35 -24.06 3.22
C ARG A 216 16.69 -22.74 2.86
N LEU A 217 17.44 -21.64 2.80
CA LEU A 217 16.93 -20.33 2.38
C LEU A 217 16.40 -20.41 0.94
N LYS A 218 17.14 -21.05 0.03
CA LYS A 218 16.73 -21.28 -1.36
C LYS A 218 15.46 -22.14 -1.44
N GLY A 219 15.35 -23.17 -0.60
CA GLY A 219 14.14 -23.99 -0.48
C GLY A 219 12.92 -23.18 -0.03
N LEU A 220 13.10 -22.31 0.97
CA LEU A 220 12.07 -21.37 1.40
C LEU A 220 11.64 -20.45 0.25
N CYS A 221 12.60 -19.85 -0.47
CA CYS A 221 12.32 -18.98 -1.61
C CYS A 221 11.49 -19.70 -2.69
N GLY A 222 11.86 -20.94 -3.02
CA GLY A 222 11.09 -21.77 -3.95
C GLY A 222 9.69 -22.12 -3.43
N SER A 223 9.51 -22.33 -2.12
CA SER A 223 8.19 -22.53 -1.50
C SER A 223 7.34 -21.24 -1.57
N VAL A 224 7.95 -20.05 -1.46
CA VAL A 224 7.28 -18.75 -1.67
C VAL A 224 6.86 -18.58 -3.12
N GLU A 225 7.74 -18.91 -4.05
CA GLU A 225 7.48 -18.83 -5.49
C GLU A 225 6.37 -19.80 -5.91
N GLN A 226 6.37 -21.04 -5.41
CA GLN A 226 5.29 -22.00 -5.64
C GLN A 226 3.94 -21.56 -5.06
N LEU A 227 3.93 -20.86 -3.92
CA LEU A 227 2.73 -20.24 -3.39
C LEU A 227 2.29 -19.07 -4.26
N HIS A 228 3.21 -18.21 -4.66
CA HIS A 228 2.95 -17.11 -5.57
C HIS A 228 2.35 -17.62 -6.88
N GLU A 229 2.97 -18.60 -7.54
CA GLU A 229 2.48 -19.32 -8.73
C GLU A 229 1.13 -20.02 -8.51
N HIS A 230 0.89 -20.61 -7.34
CA HIS A 230 -0.43 -21.16 -7.03
C HIS A 230 -1.48 -20.05 -6.93
N PHE A 231 -1.17 -18.92 -6.30
CA PHE A 231 -2.10 -17.80 -6.15
C PHE A 231 -2.28 -17.00 -7.44
N THR A 232 -1.24 -16.80 -8.25
CA THR A 232 -1.32 -16.21 -9.59
C THR A 232 -1.97 -17.16 -10.56
N GLY A 233 -1.68 -18.47 -10.52
CA GLY A 233 -2.37 -19.49 -11.32
C GLY A 233 -3.84 -19.66 -10.94
N LEU A 234 -4.21 -19.52 -9.67
CA LEU A 234 -5.61 -19.41 -9.23
C LEU A 234 -6.24 -18.08 -9.68
N SER A 235 -5.47 -16.99 -9.69
CA SER A 235 -5.91 -15.69 -10.24
C SER A 235 -6.10 -15.75 -11.75
N GLU A 236 -5.27 -16.49 -12.49
CA GLU A 236 -5.35 -16.72 -13.93
C GLU A 236 -6.45 -17.73 -14.28
N GLN A 237 -6.65 -18.80 -13.50
CA GLN A 237 -7.78 -19.73 -13.70
C GLN A 237 -9.12 -19.12 -13.27
N ALA A 238 -9.12 -18.26 -12.24
CA ALA A 238 -10.28 -17.42 -11.90
C ALA A 238 -10.49 -16.28 -12.91
N GLY A 239 -9.41 -15.79 -13.56
CA GLY A 239 -9.44 -14.83 -14.68
C GLY A 239 -9.90 -15.46 -16.00
N ALA A 240 -9.56 -16.72 -16.25
CA ALA A 240 -10.00 -17.47 -17.44
C ALA A 240 -11.47 -17.94 -17.33
N ARG A 241 -12.02 -18.04 -16.11
CA ARG A 241 -13.45 -18.32 -15.86
C ARG A 241 -14.28 -17.08 -15.55
N GLY A 242 -13.65 -15.97 -15.22
CA GLY A 242 -14.29 -14.69 -14.93
C GLY A 242 -13.63 -13.61 -15.78
N THR A 243 -14.30 -13.25 -16.87
CA THR A 243 -13.98 -12.17 -17.81
C THR A 243 -13.10 -11.08 -17.18
N GLU A 244 -11.95 -10.83 -17.80
CA GLU A 244 -10.97 -9.82 -17.41
C GLU A 244 -11.57 -8.40 -17.48
N LEU A 245 -12.33 -8.00 -16.45
CA LEU A 245 -12.58 -6.60 -16.14
C LEU A 245 -11.27 -5.93 -15.72
N SER A 246 -10.43 -5.54 -16.67
CA SER A 246 -9.38 -4.54 -16.45
C SER A 246 -10.03 -3.18 -16.18
N ALA A 247 -9.37 -2.30 -15.43
CA ALA A 247 -9.83 -0.92 -15.23
C ALA A 247 -9.99 -0.14 -16.56
N GLU A 248 -9.43 -0.67 -17.66
CA GLU A 248 -9.51 -0.12 -19.02
C GLU A 248 -10.70 -0.67 -19.85
N SER A 249 -11.46 -1.64 -19.34
CA SER A 249 -12.37 -2.40 -20.18
C SER A 249 -13.72 -1.70 -20.41
N PRO A 250 -14.24 -1.69 -21.66
CA PRO A 250 -15.63 -1.36 -21.98
C PRO A 250 -16.66 -2.04 -21.07
N GLU A 251 -16.29 -3.16 -20.45
CA GLU A 251 -17.04 -3.95 -19.49
C GLU A 251 -17.38 -3.20 -18.18
N VAL A 252 -16.50 -2.34 -17.65
CA VAL A 252 -16.82 -1.54 -16.44
C VAL A 252 -17.95 -0.57 -16.73
N ILE A 253 -17.96 0.03 -17.92
CA ILE A 253 -19.04 0.91 -18.38
C ILE A 253 -20.32 0.11 -18.66
N GLU A 254 -20.27 -1.12 -19.16
CA GLU A 254 -21.49 -1.95 -19.28
C GLU A 254 -22.07 -2.33 -17.93
N ALA A 255 -21.21 -2.75 -17.00
CA ALA A 255 -21.60 -3.03 -15.64
C ALA A 255 -22.24 -1.79 -14.99
N ALA A 256 -21.65 -0.61 -15.21
CA ALA A 256 -22.20 0.66 -14.74
C ALA A 256 -23.54 1.00 -15.40
N ILE A 257 -23.70 0.81 -16.71
CA ILE A 257 -24.97 1.04 -17.43
C ILE A 257 -26.07 0.11 -16.89
N ALA A 258 -25.78 -1.19 -16.75
CA ALA A 258 -26.74 -2.19 -16.27
C ALA A 258 -27.12 -1.95 -14.80
N LEU A 259 -26.16 -1.56 -13.96
CA LEU A 259 -26.42 -1.19 -12.57
C LEU A 259 -27.17 0.14 -12.46
N GLY A 260 -26.91 1.08 -13.39
CA GLY A 260 -27.56 2.38 -13.50
C GLY A 260 -29.06 2.26 -13.68
N GLU A 261 -29.52 1.37 -14.57
CA GLU A 261 -30.95 1.06 -14.77
C GLU A 261 -31.64 0.71 -13.44
N ARG A 262 -31.01 -0.17 -12.65
CA ARG A 262 -31.55 -0.60 -11.35
C ARG A 262 -31.58 0.53 -10.33
N ARG A 263 -30.58 1.43 -10.33
CA ARG A 263 -30.51 2.56 -9.39
C ARG A 263 -31.52 3.66 -9.73
N LEU A 264 -31.66 4.00 -11.01
CA LEU A 264 -32.54 5.08 -11.49
C LEU A 264 -34.02 4.84 -11.14
N HIS A 265 -34.46 3.58 -11.13
CA HIS A 265 -35.86 3.21 -10.87
C HIS A 265 -36.13 2.74 -9.44
N ARG A 266 -35.17 2.89 -8.52
CA ARG A 266 -35.27 2.33 -7.14
C ARG A 266 -35.96 3.23 -6.12
N MET A 267 -36.73 4.23 -6.53
CA MET A 267 -37.38 5.14 -5.58
C MET A 267 -38.39 4.41 -4.69
N THR A 268 -37.94 4.05 -3.50
CA THR A 268 -38.64 3.28 -2.50
C THR A 268 -38.28 3.82 -1.12
N VAL A 269 -39.05 3.44 -0.09
CA VAL A 269 -38.69 3.71 1.31
C VAL A 269 -37.28 3.21 1.61
N ALA A 270 -36.87 2.07 1.05
CA ALA A 270 -35.53 1.52 1.22
C ALA A 270 -34.41 2.46 0.75
N HIS A 271 -34.60 3.17 -0.37
CA HIS A 271 -33.62 4.15 -0.85
C HIS A 271 -33.51 5.37 0.07
N SER A 272 -34.64 5.85 0.59
CA SER A 272 -34.64 6.97 1.56
C SER A 272 -33.88 6.59 2.84
N VAL A 273 -34.05 5.35 3.31
CA VAL A 273 -33.34 4.83 4.48
C VAL A 273 -31.85 4.68 4.21
N THR A 274 -31.42 4.12 3.06
CA THR A 274 -29.99 4.01 2.74
C THR A 274 -29.32 5.37 2.55
N ALA A 275 -30.03 6.35 2.00
CA ALA A 275 -29.56 7.73 1.91
C ALA A 275 -29.43 8.39 3.30
N PHE A 276 -30.43 8.20 4.17
CA PHE A 276 -30.36 8.68 5.55
C PHE A 276 -29.17 8.07 6.31
N ILE A 277 -28.99 6.75 6.21
CA ILE A 277 -27.83 6.03 6.76
C ILE A 277 -26.52 6.59 6.18
N GLY A 278 -26.50 6.94 4.89
CA GLY A 278 -25.33 7.54 4.26
C GLY A 278 -24.88 8.83 4.94
N GLY A 279 -25.84 9.71 5.29
CA GLY A 279 -25.58 10.94 6.05
C GLY A 279 -25.05 10.68 7.47
N LEU A 280 -25.62 9.70 8.17
CA LEU A 280 -25.14 9.29 9.49
C LEU A 280 -23.72 8.71 9.42
N ALA A 281 -23.47 7.82 8.45
CA ALA A 281 -22.21 7.10 8.32
C ALA A 281 -21.02 8.04 8.07
N VAL A 282 -21.15 9.00 7.14
CA VAL A 282 -20.07 9.95 6.89
C VAL A 282 -19.82 10.89 8.08
N SER A 283 -20.83 11.15 8.90
CA SER A 283 -20.69 11.98 10.10
C SER A 283 -19.76 11.32 11.13
N PHE A 284 -19.75 9.99 11.22
CA PHE A 284 -18.76 9.27 12.06
C PHE A 284 -17.32 9.52 11.62
N GLY A 285 -17.06 9.78 10.33
CA GLY A 285 -15.72 10.12 9.85
C GLY A 285 -15.22 11.44 10.46
N ALA A 286 -16.07 12.46 10.51
CA ALA A 286 -15.72 13.73 11.13
C ALA A 286 -15.56 13.64 12.65
N VAL A 287 -16.34 12.78 13.33
CA VAL A 287 -16.13 12.48 14.76
C VAL A 287 -14.80 11.76 14.99
N ALA A 288 -14.50 10.73 14.20
CA ALA A 288 -13.23 10.00 14.32
C ALA A 288 -12.04 10.93 14.11
N MET A 289 -12.09 11.78 13.08
CA MET A 289 -11.11 12.83 12.86
C MET A 289 -10.96 13.75 14.07
N SER A 290 -12.08 14.20 14.65
CA SER A 290 -12.05 15.11 15.81
C SER A 290 -11.50 14.47 17.07
N TRP A 291 -11.81 13.19 17.32
CA TRP A 291 -11.22 12.43 18.43
C TRP A 291 -9.73 12.18 18.26
N THR A 292 -9.28 11.98 17.03
CA THR A 292 -7.86 11.80 16.74
C THR A 292 -7.10 13.12 16.79
N ALA A 293 -7.65 14.22 16.27
CA ALA A 293 -6.98 15.52 16.22
C ALA A 293 -7.05 16.29 17.55
N GLY A 294 -8.22 16.30 18.18
CA GLY A 294 -8.54 17.13 19.35
C GLY A 294 -7.54 17.05 20.52
N PRO A 295 -7.09 15.84 20.93
CA PRO A 295 -6.10 15.72 22.00
C PRO A 295 -4.77 16.40 21.72
N TRP A 296 -4.41 16.64 20.45
CA TRP A 296 -3.10 17.15 20.05
C TRP A 296 -3.08 18.64 19.73
N THR A 297 -4.22 19.34 19.77
CA THR A 297 -4.31 20.77 19.39
C THR A 297 -3.54 21.71 20.33
N HIS A 298 -3.08 21.23 21.49
CA HIS A 298 -2.23 21.98 22.40
C HIS A 298 -0.74 21.93 22.03
N VAL A 299 -0.33 20.97 21.20
CA VAL A 299 1.07 20.79 20.74
C VAL A 299 1.21 21.05 19.25
N LEU A 300 0.22 20.61 18.47
CA LEU A 300 0.19 20.74 17.02
C LEU A 300 -0.59 22.00 16.61
N ASN A 301 -0.13 22.64 15.54
CA ASN A 301 -0.96 23.67 14.90
C ASN A 301 -2.19 23.04 14.21
N GLN A 302 -3.18 23.86 13.86
CA GLN A 302 -4.45 23.42 13.30
C GLN A 302 -4.28 22.55 12.03
N SER A 303 -3.35 22.91 11.14
CA SER A 303 -3.08 22.14 9.92
C SER A 303 -2.47 20.76 10.21
N GLN A 304 -1.56 20.68 11.18
CA GLN A 304 -0.94 19.41 11.60
C GLN A 304 -1.94 18.50 12.30
N ALA A 305 -2.75 19.07 13.22
CA ALA A 305 -3.81 18.33 13.89
C ALA A 305 -4.86 17.83 12.89
N HIS A 306 -5.22 18.65 11.90
CA HIS A 306 -6.11 18.26 10.81
C HIS A 306 -5.56 17.10 9.97
N LEU A 307 -4.28 17.15 9.60
CA LEU A 307 -3.64 16.06 8.84
C LEU A 307 -3.65 14.75 9.64
N LEU A 308 -3.32 14.82 10.94
CA LEU A 308 -3.36 13.67 11.84
C LEU A 308 -4.78 13.10 11.97
N GLY A 309 -5.78 13.95 12.19
CA GLY A 309 -7.18 13.54 12.25
C GLY A 309 -7.67 12.95 10.92
N SER A 310 -7.19 13.47 9.79
CA SER A 310 -7.59 13.01 8.46
C SER A 310 -7.24 11.55 8.21
N LEU A 311 -6.28 10.96 8.93
CA LEU A 311 -5.99 9.52 8.87
C LEU A 311 -7.14 8.65 9.43
N ALA A 312 -7.91 9.20 10.37
CA ALA A 312 -9.04 8.52 11.00
C ALA A 312 -10.38 8.80 10.31
N PHE A 313 -10.48 9.90 9.54
CA PHE A 313 -11.68 10.25 8.77
C PHE A 313 -12.24 9.11 7.89
N PRO A 314 -11.44 8.26 7.21
CA PRO A 314 -11.98 7.25 6.31
C PRO A 314 -12.82 6.17 7.00
N ILE A 315 -12.79 6.07 8.33
CA ILE A 315 -13.70 5.19 9.09
C ILE A 315 -15.16 5.46 8.71
N GLY A 316 -15.57 6.73 8.55
CA GLY A 316 -16.93 7.07 8.13
C GLY A 316 -17.30 6.54 6.74
N PHE A 317 -16.33 6.57 5.82
CA PHE A 317 -16.47 6.02 4.47
C PHE A 317 -16.55 4.49 4.45
N ILE A 318 -15.77 3.83 5.31
CA ILE A 318 -15.82 2.38 5.48
C ILE A 318 -17.20 1.97 6.01
N ILE A 319 -17.70 2.65 7.05
CA ILE A 319 -19.05 2.42 7.59
C ILE A 319 -20.11 2.62 6.50
N LEU A 320 -20.00 3.71 5.73
CA LEU A 320 -20.91 4.01 4.63
C LEU A 320 -20.97 2.85 3.62
N ILE A 321 -19.82 2.42 3.11
CA ILE A 321 -19.77 1.50 1.97
C ILE A 321 -20.03 0.06 2.41
N VAL A 322 -19.47 -0.38 3.54
CA VAL A 322 -19.75 -1.70 4.12
C VAL A 322 -21.20 -1.79 4.60
N GLY A 323 -21.72 -0.73 5.21
CA GLY A 323 -23.11 -0.60 5.64
C GLY A 323 -24.11 -0.44 4.49
N LYS A 324 -23.63 -0.37 3.24
CA LYS A 324 -24.46 -0.17 2.04
C LYS A 324 -25.35 1.08 2.12
N GLY A 325 -24.86 2.11 2.80
CA GLY A 325 -25.42 3.45 2.75
C GLY A 325 -25.21 4.07 1.36
N GLU A 326 -25.97 5.11 1.06
CA GLU A 326 -25.96 5.74 -0.26
C GLU A 326 -25.73 7.24 -0.13
N LEU A 327 -24.75 7.77 -0.88
CA LEU A 327 -24.53 9.22 -0.99
C LEU A 327 -25.07 9.82 -2.29
N PHE A 328 -25.34 11.12 -2.25
CA PHE A 328 -25.62 11.90 -3.45
C PHE A 328 -24.45 11.82 -4.46
N THR A 329 -23.21 11.90 -4.00
CA THR A 329 -22.02 11.98 -4.85
C THR A 329 -21.59 10.65 -5.48
N GLU A 330 -21.92 9.50 -4.88
CA GLU A 330 -21.69 8.18 -5.52
C GLU A 330 -22.61 7.94 -6.72
N ASN A 331 -23.68 8.73 -6.84
CA ASN A 331 -24.67 8.63 -7.90
C ASN A 331 -24.27 9.39 -9.18
N PHE A 332 -23.02 9.86 -9.29
CA PHE A 332 -22.52 10.56 -10.47
C PHE A 332 -21.96 9.63 -11.54
N PHE A 333 -21.42 8.47 -11.17
CA PHE A 333 -20.89 7.53 -12.15
C PHE A 333 -21.98 6.60 -12.70
N VAL A 334 -22.51 5.74 -11.84
CA VAL A 334 -23.37 4.61 -12.24
C VAL A 334 -24.73 5.07 -12.81
N PRO A 335 -25.53 5.92 -12.13
CA PRO A 335 -26.79 6.39 -12.70
C PRO A 335 -26.61 7.24 -13.98
N VAL A 336 -25.58 8.09 -14.05
CA VAL A 336 -25.36 8.97 -15.21
C VAL A 336 -24.94 8.14 -16.42
N THR A 337 -24.02 7.19 -16.26
CA THR A 337 -23.70 6.24 -17.34
C THR A 337 -24.92 5.44 -17.78
N GLY A 338 -25.81 5.05 -16.87
CA GLY A 338 -27.11 4.45 -17.19
C GLY A 338 -27.97 5.32 -18.12
N VAL A 339 -28.13 6.61 -17.81
CA VAL A 339 -28.86 7.56 -18.68
C VAL A 339 -28.16 7.74 -20.02
N MET A 340 -26.83 7.89 -20.04
CA MET A 340 -26.06 8.00 -21.29
C MET A 340 -26.19 6.76 -22.17
N GLY A 341 -26.29 5.57 -21.55
CA GLY A 341 -26.57 4.29 -22.21
C GLY A 341 -28.04 4.06 -22.59
N GLY A 342 -28.92 5.06 -22.42
CA GLY A 342 -30.33 4.99 -22.80
C GLY A 342 -31.22 4.20 -21.83
N ARG A 343 -30.77 3.93 -20.60
CA ARG A 343 -31.50 3.14 -19.58
C ARG A 343 -32.35 3.99 -18.63
N GLY A 344 -32.54 5.28 -18.91
CA GLY A 344 -33.36 6.19 -18.12
C GLY A 344 -33.33 7.62 -18.66
N LYS A 345 -34.03 8.53 -17.98
CA LYS A 345 -34.13 9.94 -18.37
C LYS A 345 -33.38 10.84 -17.39
N VAL A 346 -32.99 12.03 -17.84
CA VAL A 346 -32.38 13.06 -16.98
C VAL A 346 -33.29 13.42 -15.79
N ARG A 347 -34.62 13.36 -15.97
CA ARG A 347 -35.57 13.53 -14.86
C ARG A 347 -35.34 12.53 -13.74
N ASP A 348 -35.06 11.27 -14.07
CA ASP A 348 -34.87 10.20 -13.08
C ASP A 348 -33.62 10.47 -12.24
N LEU A 349 -32.56 11.01 -12.86
CA LEU A 349 -31.36 11.49 -12.15
C LEU A 349 -31.68 12.62 -11.18
N LEU A 350 -32.41 13.64 -11.63
CA LEU A 350 -32.74 14.80 -10.78
C LEU A 350 -33.56 14.38 -9.56
N VAL A 351 -34.49 13.45 -9.74
CA VAL A 351 -35.32 12.95 -8.64
C VAL A 351 -34.48 12.08 -7.69
N LEU A 352 -33.65 11.18 -8.20
CA LEU A 352 -32.70 10.40 -7.39
C LEU A 352 -31.79 11.33 -6.58
N TRP A 353 -31.13 12.27 -7.24
CA TRP A 353 -30.19 13.20 -6.64
C TRP A 353 -30.80 14.09 -5.56
N SER A 354 -31.95 14.70 -5.84
CA SER A 354 -32.64 15.54 -4.87
C SER A 354 -33.11 14.75 -3.65
N SER A 355 -33.62 13.53 -3.85
CA SER A 355 -33.99 12.60 -2.79
C SER A 355 -32.78 12.20 -1.94
N THR A 356 -31.73 11.66 -2.55
CA THR A 356 -30.53 11.19 -1.82
C THR A 356 -29.87 12.32 -1.04
N LEU A 357 -29.70 13.49 -1.67
CA LEU A 357 -29.10 14.66 -1.02
C LEU A 357 -29.96 15.12 0.17
N GLY A 358 -31.28 15.19 -0.01
CA GLY A 358 -32.20 15.56 1.06
C GLY A 358 -32.06 14.65 2.29
N PHE A 359 -32.12 13.32 2.08
CA PHE A 359 -31.99 12.36 3.18
C PHE A 359 -30.57 12.30 3.77
N ASN A 360 -29.52 12.47 2.95
CA ASN A 360 -28.16 12.62 3.47
C ASN A 360 -28.05 13.81 4.43
N LEU A 361 -28.62 14.98 4.06
CA LEU A 361 -28.61 16.17 4.91
C LEU A 361 -29.45 15.97 6.18
N VAL A 362 -30.61 15.32 6.09
CA VAL A 362 -31.41 14.97 7.27
C VAL A 362 -30.62 14.06 8.22
N GLY A 363 -29.93 13.04 7.69
CA GLY A 363 -29.04 12.18 8.47
C GLY A 363 -27.95 12.97 9.17
N ALA A 364 -27.27 13.86 8.44
CA ALA A 364 -26.25 14.74 8.98
C ALA A 364 -26.77 15.67 10.09
N VAL A 365 -27.96 16.26 9.94
CA VAL A 365 -28.60 17.12 10.97
C VAL A 365 -28.95 16.30 12.21
N VAL A 366 -29.53 15.11 12.04
CA VAL A 366 -29.86 14.22 13.18
C VAL A 366 -28.59 13.82 13.92
N PHE A 367 -27.53 13.47 13.18
CA PHE A 367 -26.24 13.15 13.80
C PHE A 367 -25.67 14.35 14.57
N ALA A 368 -25.69 15.54 13.96
CA ALA A 368 -25.23 16.78 14.59
C ALA A 368 -26.00 17.08 15.88
N PHE A 369 -27.30 16.88 15.89
CA PHE A 369 -28.14 17.04 17.08
C PHE A 369 -27.76 16.08 18.22
N LEU A 370 -27.35 14.85 17.90
CA LEU A 370 -26.93 13.84 18.88
C LEU A 370 -25.53 14.12 19.42
N ILE A 371 -24.56 14.40 18.55
CA ILE A 371 -23.16 14.61 18.95
C ILE A 371 -22.97 15.93 19.71
N SER A 372 -23.84 16.92 19.48
CA SER A 372 -23.75 18.24 20.14
C SER A 372 -24.26 18.24 21.58
N ARG A 373 -24.75 17.11 22.10
CA ARG A 373 -25.21 16.98 23.48
C ARG A 373 -24.03 17.11 24.46
N PRO A 374 -24.21 17.81 25.60
CA PRO A 374 -23.15 17.92 26.60
C PRO A 374 -22.62 16.55 27.02
N GLY A 375 -21.29 16.41 27.06
CA GLY A 375 -20.61 15.19 27.50
C GLY A 375 -20.45 14.08 26.45
N VAL A 376 -21.05 14.21 25.25
CA VAL A 376 -20.88 13.19 24.19
C VAL A 376 -19.54 13.34 23.47
N LEU A 377 -19.14 14.58 23.17
CA LEU A 377 -17.86 14.88 22.54
C LEU A 377 -16.93 15.55 23.56
N ALA A 378 -15.71 15.02 23.72
CA ALA A 378 -14.71 15.59 24.61
C ALA A 378 -14.30 17.01 24.18
N ASP A 379 -13.92 17.87 25.13
CA ASP A 379 -13.71 19.30 24.89
C ASP A 379 -12.68 19.60 23.78
N GLY A 380 -11.56 18.85 23.74
CA GLY A 380 -10.55 19.01 22.67
C GLY A 380 -11.07 18.62 21.28
N ALA A 381 -11.91 17.58 21.18
CA ALA A 381 -12.53 17.20 19.92
C ALA A 381 -13.60 18.21 19.48
N ARG A 382 -14.33 18.78 20.46
CA ARG A 382 -15.29 19.86 20.22
C ARG A 382 -14.63 21.11 19.67
N SER A 383 -13.58 21.60 20.32
CA SER A 383 -12.89 22.83 19.90
C SER A 383 -12.28 22.68 18.51
N PHE A 384 -11.63 21.55 18.24
CA PHE A 384 -11.09 21.22 16.91
C PHE A 384 -12.16 21.31 15.82
N LEU A 385 -13.33 20.66 16.03
CA LEU A 385 -14.40 20.64 15.03
C LEU A 385 -15.00 22.03 14.79
N VAL A 386 -15.12 22.86 15.84
CA VAL A 386 -15.58 24.25 15.72
C VAL A 386 -14.62 25.11 14.89
N GLU A 387 -13.31 24.96 15.07
CA GLU A 387 -12.32 25.69 14.27
C GLU A 387 -12.27 25.17 12.82
N LEU A 388 -12.33 23.85 12.62
CA LEU A 388 -12.35 23.25 11.29
C LEU A 388 -13.48 23.81 10.41
N VAL A 389 -14.69 23.94 10.95
CA VAL A 389 -15.82 24.40 10.15
C VAL A 389 -15.72 25.88 9.79
N LYS A 390 -15.07 26.70 10.63
CA LYS A 390 -14.81 28.11 10.31
C LYS A 390 -13.84 28.19 9.12
N GLU A 391 -12.76 27.40 9.15
CA GLU A 391 -11.79 27.32 8.06
C GLU A 391 -12.38 26.75 6.78
N LYS A 392 -13.42 25.90 6.86
CA LYS A 392 -14.12 25.36 5.68
C LYS A 392 -15.18 26.30 5.09
N VAL A 393 -15.85 27.11 5.92
CA VAL A 393 -16.94 27.98 5.47
C VAL A 393 -16.44 29.34 4.99
N PHE A 394 -15.47 29.94 5.66
CA PHE A 394 -14.99 31.29 5.35
C PHE A 394 -13.81 31.29 4.36
N VAL A 395 -13.97 30.53 3.27
CA VAL A 395 -13.00 30.43 2.16
C VAL A 395 -13.50 31.29 0.98
N PRO A 396 -12.60 31.96 0.21
CA PRO A 396 -13.01 32.64 -1.00
C PRO A 396 -13.79 31.71 -1.96
N LEU A 397 -14.92 32.18 -2.49
CA LEU A 397 -15.83 31.37 -3.31
C LEU A 397 -15.15 30.63 -4.48
N PRO A 398 -14.22 31.24 -5.25
CA PRO A 398 -13.52 30.51 -6.31
C PRO A 398 -12.70 29.32 -5.79
N VAL A 399 -12.06 29.48 -4.63
CA VAL A 399 -11.28 28.42 -3.97
C VAL A 399 -12.20 27.34 -3.43
N ALA A 400 -13.31 27.72 -2.78
CA ALA A 400 -14.32 26.77 -2.30
C ALA A 400 -14.92 25.94 -3.43
N PHE A 401 -15.15 26.55 -4.60
CA PHE A 401 -15.63 25.88 -5.81
C PHE A 401 -14.57 24.95 -6.41
N MET A 402 -13.30 25.36 -6.51
CA MET A 402 -12.23 24.48 -6.99
C MET A 402 -12.02 23.27 -6.07
N LYS A 403 -12.00 23.49 -4.75
CA LYS A 403 -11.97 22.41 -3.76
C LYS A 403 -13.15 21.45 -3.92
N ALA A 404 -14.32 21.96 -4.31
CA ALA A 404 -15.49 21.15 -4.59
C ALA A 404 -15.38 20.34 -5.88
N ILE A 405 -14.72 20.85 -6.93
CA ILE A 405 -14.44 20.07 -8.14
C ILE A 405 -13.58 18.85 -7.80
N PHE A 406 -12.51 19.02 -7.03
CA PHE A 406 -11.67 17.90 -6.60
C PHE A 406 -12.42 16.89 -5.73
N ALA A 407 -13.26 17.35 -4.79
CA ALA A 407 -14.12 16.45 -4.01
C ALA A 407 -15.03 15.59 -4.92
N GLY A 408 -15.71 16.20 -5.88
CA GLY A 408 -16.59 15.48 -6.81
C GLY A 408 -15.85 14.48 -7.69
N TRP A 409 -14.67 14.87 -8.18
CA TRP A 409 -13.80 14.00 -8.95
C TRP A 409 -13.39 12.78 -8.12
N LEU A 410 -12.80 12.98 -6.94
CA LEU A 410 -12.34 11.88 -6.08
C LEU A 410 -13.47 10.93 -5.70
N MET A 411 -14.67 11.44 -5.42
CA MET A 411 -15.83 10.58 -5.13
C MET A 411 -16.27 9.71 -6.30
N THR A 412 -16.27 10.29 -7.50
CA THR A 412 -16.68 9.53 -8.69
C THR A 412 -15.60 8.52 -9.07
N MET A 413 -14.33 8.89 -8.88
CA MET A 413 -13.19 8.00 -9.03
C MET A 413 -13.24 6.84 -8.01
N LEU A 414 -13.62 7.11 -6.76
CA LEU A 414 -13.87 6.07 -5.75
C LEU A 414 -14.92 5.06 -6.25
N THR A 415 -16.07 5.51 -6.75
CA THR A 415 -17.11 4.61 -7.27
C THR A 415 -16.59 3.78 -8.45
N TRP A 416 -15.86 4.40 -9.37
CA TRP A 416 -15.28 3.71 -10.52
C TRP A 416 -14.23 2.68 -10.11
N LEU A 417 -13.27 3.05 -9.26
CA LEU A 417 -12.24 2.14 -8.75
C LEU A 417 -12.85 0.99 -7.93
N LEU A 418 -13.92 1.25 -7.17
CA LEU A 418 -14.63 0.18 -6.47
C LEU A 418 -15.37 -0.79 -7.41
N LEU A 419 -15.73 -0.37 -8.62
CA LEU A 419 -16.25 -1.31 -9.62
C LEU A 419 -15.13 -2.11 -10.28
N ALA A 420 -13.95 -1.52 -10.45
CA ALA A 420 -12.79 -2.20 -11.02
C ALA A 420 -12.03 -3.10 -10.02
N ALA A 421 -12.08 -2.78 -8.72
CA ALA A 421 -11.29 -3.45 -7.70
C ALA A 421 -11.81 -4.86 -7.38
N ARG A 422 -10.89 -5.83 -7.43
CA ARG A 422 -11.12 -7.24 -7.03
C ARG A 422 -10.58 -7.47 -5.62
N GLY A 423 -11.36 -8.18 -4.79
CA GLY A 423 -11.00 -8.51 -3.41
C GLY A 423 -11.46 -7.46 -2.38
N GLN A 424 -11.64 -7.87 -1.13
CA GLN A 424 -12.14 -6.98 -0.07
C GLN A 424 -11.06 -6.03 0.46
N GLY A 425 -9.79 -6.47 0.51
CA GLY A 425 -8.68 -5.66 0.99
C GLY A 425 -8.36 -4.45 0.10
N SER A 426 -8.30 -4.64 -1.22
CA SER A 426 -8.07 -3.56 -2.19
C SER A 426 -9.19 -2.50 -2.12
N ARG A 427 -10.44 -2.95 -2.01
CA ARG A 427 -11.61 -2.06 -1.81
C ARG A 427 -11.46 -1.26 -0.52
N MET A 428 -11.07 -1.90 0.57
CA MET A 428 -10.86 -1.21 1.85
C MET A 428 -9.77 -0.14 1.75
N LEU A 429 -8.64 -0.46 1.10
CA LEU A 429 -7.54 0.47 0.89
C LEU A 429 -7.97 1.66 0.01
N ILE A 430 -8.69 1.41 -1.09
CA ILE A 430 -9.21 2.47 -1.97
C ILE A 430 -10.16 3.39 -1.21
N ILE A 431 -11.07 2.83 -0.42
CA ILE A 431 -12.00 3.60 0.43
C ILE A 431 -11.21 4.46 1.42
N TRP A 432 -10.20 3.87 2.06
CA TRP A 432 -9.35 4.57 3.02
C TRP A 432 -8.61 5.73 2.35
N MET A 433 -7.91 5.47 1.24
CA MET A 433 -7.15 6.49 0.50
C MET A 433 -8.02 7.64 0.01
N MET A 434 -9.19 7.34 -0.56
CA MET A 434 -10.09 8.37 -1.08
C MET A 434 -10.70 9.22 0.04
N GLY A 435 -11.12 8.58 1.14
CA GLY A 435 -11.56 9.31 2.34
C GLY A 435 -10.46 10.20 2.91
N PHE A 436 -9.22 9.68 2.97
CA PHE A 436 -8.07 10.40 3.49
C PHE A 436 -7.75 11.62 2.62
N LEU A 437 -7.68 11.46 1.30
CA LEU A 437 -7.41 12.57 0.37
C LEU A 437 -8.49 13.66 0.44
N ILE A 438 -9.76 13.27 0.53
CA ILE A 438 -10.88 14.23 0.71
C ILE A 438 -10.69 15.05 1.98
N SER A 439 -10.39 14.38 3.10
CA SER A 439 -10.19 15.04 4.39
C SER A 439 -8.93 15.90 4.40
N ALA A 440 -7.76 15.31 4.12
CA ALA A 440 -6.46 15.97 4.19
C ALA A 440 -6.39 17.20 3.28
N GLY A 441 -6.96 17.13 2.07
CA GLY A 441 -7.02 18.24 1.12
C GLY A 441 -7.98 19.38 1.51
N HIS A 442 -8.71 19.24 2.63
CA HIS A 442 -9.82 20.13 3.01
C HIS A 442 -10.81 20.33 1.85
N PHE A 443 -11.07 19.27 1.08
CA PHE A 443 -11.93 19.40 -0.09
C PHE A 443 -13.39 19.61 0.32
N ASN A 444 -14.08 20.47 -0.42
CA ASN A 444 -15.43 20.90 -0.10
C ASN A 444 -16.45 19.91 -0.68
N HIS A 445 -16.66 18.81 0.02
CA HIS A 445 -17.60 17.77 -0.39
C HIS A 445 -18.98 18.06 0.18
N VAL A 446 -20.00 18.11 -0.69
CA VAL A 446 -21.34 18.64 -0.34
C VAL A 446 -22.00 17.97 0.88
N VAL A 447 -21.92 16.64 1.02
CA VAL A 447 -22.50 15.93 2.19
C VAL A 447 -21.60 15.99 3.42
N ILE A 448 -20.32 15.64 3.29
CA ILE A 448 -19.34 15.65 4.39
C ILE A 448 -19.23 17.04 5.01
N SER A 449 -19.02 18.08 4.19
CA SER A 449 -18.89 19.45 4.67
C SER A 449 -20.18 19.95 5.30
N ALA A 450 -21.36 19.52 4.80
CA ALA A 450 -22.62 19.81 5.48
C ALA A 450 -22.68 19.12 6.86
N ALA A 451 -22.30 17.85 6.97
CA ALA A 451 -22.26 17.14 8.25
C ALA A 451 -21.32 17.82 9.26
N GLU A 452 -20.09 18.14 8.85
CA GLU A 452 -19.13 18.86 9.67
C GLU A 452 -19.69 20.21 10.12
N VAL A 453 -20.23 21.01 9.19
CA VAL A 453 -20.78 22.34 9.50
C VAL A 453 -21.99 22.25 10.42
N PHE A 454 -22.91 21.31 10.23
CA PHE A 454 -24.04 21.13 11.14
C PHE A 454 -23.59 20.72 12.54
N MET A 455 -22.58 19.85 12.66
CA MET A 455 -21.97 19.53 13.95
C MET A 455 -21.33 20.77 14.57
N GLY A 456 -20.52 21.52 13.82
CA GLY A 456 -19.90 22.75 14.30
C GLY A 456 -20.92 23.80 14.76
N MET A 457 -22.01 24.00 14.01
CA MET A 457 -23.12 24.88 14.40
C MET A 457 -23.77 24.41 15.73
N GLY A 458 -24.05 23.11 15.86
CA GLY A 458 -24.59 22.54 17.10
C GLY A 458 -23.65 22.66 18.30
N LEU A 459 -22.33 22.70 18.03
CA LEU A 459 -21.28 22.94 19.01
C LEU A 459 -20.96 24.43 19.23
N GLY A 460 -21.72 25.35 18.63
CA GLY A 460 -21.62 26.79 18.87
C GLY A 460 -20.67 27.55 17.93
N ALA A 461 -20.30 26.99 16.78
CA ALA A 461 -19.61 27.75 15.74
C ALA A 461 -20.49 28.91 15.26
N PRO A 462 -19.94 30.14 15.09
CA PRO A 462 -20.69 31.34 14.72
C PRO A 462 -21.01 31.36 13.22
N ILE A 463 -21.69 30.34 12.73
CA ILE A 463 -22.04 30.15 11.32
C ILE A 463 -23.56 30.08 11.21
N THR A 464 -24.14 30.98 10.43
CA THR A 464 -25.58 30.95 10.13
C THR A 464 -25.89 29.96 9.00
N VAL A 465 -27.11 29.44 8.95
CA VAL A 465 -27.58 28.59 7.84
C VAL A 465 -27.42 29.31 6.49
N GLY A 466 -27.69 30.62 6.44
CA GLY A 466 -27.52 31.43 5.22
C GLY A 466 -26.06 31.63 4.79
N GLN A 467 -25.11 31.64 5.72
CA GLN A 467 -23.67 31.66 5.40
C GLN A 467 -23.22 30.30 4.89
N TRP A 468 -23.58 29.21 5.57
CA TRP A 468 -23.29 27.85 5.12
C TRP A 468 -23.83 27.60 3.71
N ALA A 469 -25.11 27.94 3.47
CA ALA A 469 -25.78 27.71 2.19
C ALA A 469 -25.04 28.41 1.04
N ARG A 470 -24.66 29.68 1.22
CA ARG A 470 -24.03 30.51 0.16
C ARG A 470 -22.53 30.27 -0.01
N LEU A 471 -21.79 30.16 1.10
CA LEU A 471 -20.33 30.17 1.08
C LEU A 471 -19.73 28.76 0.96
N ASN A 472 -20.46 27.74 1.42
CA ASN A 472 -19.96 26.36 1.45
C ASN A 472 -20.81 25.40 0.60
N PHE A 473 -22.11 25.29 0.88
CA PHE A 473 -22.98 24.27 0.27
C PHE A 473 -23.21 24.49 -1.22
N LEU A 474 -23.54 25.70 -1.67
CA LEU A 474 -23.80 25.96 -3.09
C LEU A 474 -22.54 25.75 -3.96
N PRO A 475 -21.35 26.27 -3.59
CA PRO A 475 -20.10 25.91 -4.27
C PRO A 475 -19.81 24.41 -4.23
N ALA A 476 -20.07 23.74 -3.09
CA ALA A 476 -19.88 22.30 -2.95
C ALA A 476 -20.75 21.51 -3.92
N LEU A 477 -22.05 21.82 -3.96
CA LEU A 477 -23.02 21.15 -4.82
C LEU A 477 -22.64 21.27 -6.29
N LEU A 478 -22.38 22.49 -6.76
CA LEU A 478 -22.05 22.75 -8.16
C LEU A 478 -20.68 22.17 -8.53
N GLY A 479 -19.67 22.38 -7.69
CA GLY A 479 -18.33 21.88 -7.95
C GLY A 479 -18.27 20.36 -7.94
N ASN A 480 -18.95 19.69 -6.99
CA ASN A 480 -18.99 18.23 -6.93
C ASN A 480 -19.65 17.64 -8.20
N LEU A 481 -20.74 18.23 -8.69
CA LEU A 481 -21.38 17.83 -9.95
C LEU A 481 -20.43 17.97 -11.14
N VAL A 482 -19.76 19.11 -11.28
CA VAL A 482 -18.78 19.36 -12.36
C VAL A 482 -17.63 18.34 -12.27
N GLY A 483 -17.03 18.20 -11.09
CA GLY A 483 -15.92 17.28 -10.84
C GLY A 483 -16.28 15.83 -11.18
N GLY A 484 -17.42 15.36 -10.69
CA GLY A 484 -17.81 13.97 -10.86
C GLY A 484 -18.27 13.61 -12.28
N ILE A 485 -19.08 14.48 -12.90
CA ILE A 485 -19.63 14.19 -14.21
C ILE A 485 -18.57 14.37 -15.29
N VAL A 486 -17.79 15.46 -15.27
CA VAL A 486 -16.88 15.78 -16.36
C VAL A 486 -15.64 14.89 -16.33
N PHE A 487 -14.92 14.81 -15.20
CA PHE A 487 -13.58 14.22 -15.18
C PHE A 487 -13.54 12.70 -15.14
N VAL A 488 -14.60 12.05 -14.64
CA VAL A 488 -14.62 10.59 -14.53
C VAL A 488 -15.70 10.00 -15.42
N THR A 489 -16.92 10.47 -15.28
CA THR A 489 -18.06 9.86 -15.96
C THR A 489 -18.03 10.08 -17.46
N LEU A 490 -17.89 11.33 -17.90
CA LEU A 490 -17.88 11.68 -19.32
C LEU A 490 -16.60 11.18 -20.00
N LEU A 491 -15.43 11.41 -19.40
CA LEU A 491 -14.15 10.94 -19.96
C LEU A 491 -14.11 9.42 -20.05
N GLY A 492 -14.50 8.70 -18.99
CA GLY A 492 -14.57 7.24 -19.00
C GLY A 492 -15.57 6.69 -20.03
N TYR A 493 -16.73 7.34 -20.17
CA TYR A 493 -17.72 6.94 -21.18
C TYR A 493 -17.22 7.16 -22.61
N VAL A 494 -16.59 8.30 -22.90
CA VAL A 494 -16.02 8.61 -24.22
C VAL A 494 -14.88 7.66 -24.57
N GLN A 495 -13.97 7.38 -23.62
CA GLN A 495 -12.88 6.43 -23.80
C GLN A 495 -13.41 5.05 -24.15
N ALA A 496 -14.35 4.51 -23.37
CA ALA A 496 -14.94 3.19 -23.63
C ALA A 496 -15.66 3.10 -24.97
N HIS A 497 -16.38 4.15 -25.38
CA HIS A 497 -17.05 4.19 -26.69
C HIS A 497 -16.04 4.24 -27.85
N SER A 498 -14.91 4.93 -27.66
CA SER A 498 -13.84 5.02 -28.66
C SER A 498 -13.17 3.66 -28.92
N LEU A 499 -12.89 2.90 -27.85
CA LEU A 499 -12.29 1.56 -27.90
C LEU A 499 -13.20 0.55 -28.63
N ARG A 500 -14.51 0.59 -28.38
CA ARG A 500 -15.48 -0.24 -29.12
C ARG A 500 -15.52 0.06 -30.60
N ARG A 501 -15.38 1.34 -30.97
CA ARG A 501 -15.40 1.75 -32.38
C ARG A 501 -14.16 1.24 -33.12
N SER A 502 -12.99 1.22 -32.47
CA SER A 502 -11.78 0.58 -33.02
C SER A 502 -11.95 -0.93 -33.16
N GLU A 503 -12.46 -1.64 -32.15
CA GLU A 503 -12.69 -3.10 -32.21
C GLU A 503 -13.67 -3.49 -33.32
N ARG A 504 -14.77 -2.75 -33.48
CA ARG A 504 -15.75 -2.98 -34.55
C ARG A 504 -15.14 -2.77 -35.93
N LYS A 505 -14.31 -1.73 -36.10
CA LYS A 505 -13.58 -1.49 -37.37
C LYS A 505 -12.57 -2.60 -37.66
N GLN A 506 -11.87 -3.10 -36.65
CA GLN A 506 -10.90 -4.18 -36.79
C GLN A 506 -11.58 -5.51 -37.17
N LYS A 507 -12.71 -5.85 -36.53
CA LYS A 507 -13.55 -7.01 -36.87
C LYS A 507 -14.22 -6.90 -38.25
N ALA A 508 -14.56 -5.70 -38.69
CA ALA A 508 -15.11 -5.47 -40.03
C ALA A 508 -14.01 -5.59 -41.11
N GLY A 509 -12.80 -5.09 -40.83
CA GLY A 509 -11.65 -5.20 -41.74
C GLY A 509 -11.16 -6.64 -41.91
N SER A 510 -11.12 -7.44 -40.84
CA SER A 510 -10.71 -8.85 -40.92
C SER A 510 -11.70 -9.72 -41.71
N ARG A 511 -13.01 -9.43 -41.64
CA ARG A 511 -14.03 -10.09 -42.45
C ARG A 511 -13.94 -9.75 -43.94
N HIS A 512 -13.41 -8.58 -44.30
CA HIS A 512 -13.18 -8.17 -45.70
C HIS A 512 -11.88 -8.72 -46.29
N GLN A 513 -10.96 -9.23 -45.46
CA GLN A 513 -9.74 -9.91 -45.90
C GLN A 513 -9.90 -11.43 -46.03
N GLN A 514 -10.97 -11.99 -45.46
CA GLN A 514 -11.30 -13.42 -45.50
C GLN A 514 -12.39 -13.77 -46.53
N ALA A 515 -13.02 -12.76 -47.13
CA ALA A 515 -13.98 -12.88 -48.24
C ALA A 515 -13.31 -12.39 -49.52
#